data_AF-A0A4Q2XQ21-F1
#
_entry.id   AF-A0A4Q2XQ21-F1
#
_cell.length_a   1.000
_cell.length_b   1.000
_cell.length_c   1.000
_cell.angle_alpha   90.00
_cell.angle_beta   90.00
_cell.angle_gamma   90.00
#
_symmetry.space_group_name_H-M   'P 1'
#
loop_
_entity.id
_entity.type
_entity.pdbx_description
1 polymer ?
#
loop_
_entity_poly.entity_id
_entity_poly.type
_entity_poly.pdbx_seq_one_letter_code
_entity_poly.pdbx_strand_id
1 'polypeptide(L)'
;MIKAERGNVTMAGKEVRQMGAVDATTSVALNGRIDLLANYEAVNNTAYDPITRPTVAPYLYGNGPSKTSTGTVTFGPGSISRILPEWDSTDKVIGTELSLRSQVNARGKMIHMDEGAMIHAPSGLVKYETGVWDYVNSATIPSSGFVRAGGQIYIAQDAMINVAGTTDAFSPLSNNILTVALRSAELADSPLQRQGALRGPEITVDLRKTGTYNGRDWVGTPLADLRGYLNVIQRTVSELTVAGGSVTLNSGGSVIVQPGASIDASGGWLNYESGYVQTTRLLYNGQIVDIANATPDRLYDGIFKGEFTATHPRWNISNTYRIPWMNGEHFEQGYLQGAQAGSLAMSGSSMALDGIIRANAVSGLRQTNKPA
;
A
#
# COMPACT_ATOMS: atom_id res chain seq x y z
N MET A 1 0.65 -18.56 23.56
CA MET A 1 0.81 -17.88 22.26
C MET A 1 -0.42 -18.18 21.43
N ILE A 2 -1.00 -17.18 20.75
CA ILE A 2 -2.10 -17.34 19.78
C ILE A 2 -1.52 -17.13 18.39
N LYS A 3 -1.83 -18.02 17.44
CA LYS A 3 -1.40 -17.92 16.03
C LYS A 3 -2.62 -17.93 15.11
N ALA A 4 -2.70 -16.99 14.19
CA ALA A 4 -3.76 -16.89 13.18
C ALA A 4 -3.18 -16.40 11.84
N GLU A 5 -2.57 -17.31 11.10
CA GLU A 5 -2.02 -17.02 9.76
C GLU A 5 -3.13 -16.51 8.84
N ARG A 6 -2.92 -15.36 8.20
CA ARG A 6 -3.89 -14.69 7.30
C ARG A 6 -5.30 -14.55 7.91
N GLY A 7 -5.39 -14.54 9.25
CA GLY A 7 -6.62 -14.70 9.99
C GLY A 7 -6.93 -13.58 10.98
N ASN A 8 -8.04 -13.77 11.70
CA ASN A 8 -8.53 -12.86 12.73
C ASN A 8 -8.25 -13.42 14.13
N VAL A 9 -7.82 -12.56 15.04
CA VAL A 9 -7.85 -12.80 16.49
C VAL A 9 -8.72 -11.73 17.13
N THR A 10 -9.83 -12.14 17.74
CA THR A 10 -10.70 -11.23 18.49
C THR A 10 -10.72 -11.61 19.96
N MET A 11 -10.38 -10.67 20.84
CA MET A 11 -10.52 -10.82 22.29
C MET A 11 -11.49 -9.76 22.80
N ALA A 12 -12.58 -10.19 23.43
CA ALA A 12 -13.63 -9.28 23.91
C ALA A 12 -14.01 -9.58 25.37
N GLY A 13 -14.27 -8.52 26.14
CA GLY A 13 -14.66 -8.64 27.54
C GLY A 13 -14.75 -7.28 28.24
N LYS A 14 -14.96 -7.27 29.56
CA LYS A 14 -14.85 -6.03 30.36
C LYS A 14 -13.38 -5.61 30.52
N GLU A 15 -12.52 -6.58 30.79
CA GLU A 15 -11.08 -6.40 30.90
C GLU A 15 -10.41 -7.35 29.92
N VAL A 16 -9.74 -6.80 28.92
CA VAL A 16 -8.99 -7.55 27.91
C VAL A 16 -7.52 -7.38 28.20
N ARG A 17 -6.84 -8.45 28.62
CA ARG A 17 -5.41 -8.41 28.97
C ARG A 17 -4.62 -9.32 28.03
N GLN A 18 -3.91 -8.72 27.08
CA GLN A 18 -3.01 -9.42 26.18
C GLN A 18 -1.63 -9.46 26.83
N MET A 19 -1.31 -10.58 27.49
CA MET A 19 -0.09 -10.71 28.33
C MET A 19 1.03 -11.55 27.71
N GLY A 20 0.86 -11.99 26.46
CA GLY A 20 1.76 -12.95 25.82
C GLY A 20 2.06 -12.56 24.38
N ALA A 21 2.00 -13.54 23.48
CA ALA A 21 2.22 -13.32 22.04
C ALA A 21 0.96 -13.65 21.23
N VAL A 22 0.55 -12.72 20.36
CA VAL A 22 -0.40 -12.91 19.27
C VAL A 22 0.35 -12.72 17.96
N ASP A 23 0.30 -13.71 17.08
CA ASP A 23 1.03 -13.72 15.82
C ASP A 23 0.09 -14.03 14.66
N ALA A 24 0.12 -13.18 13.64
CA ALA A 24 -0.65 -13.32 12.41
C ALA A 24 0.23 -12.96 11.20
N THR A 25 -0.28 -13.24 10.01
CA THR A 25 0.40 -12.90 8.75
C THR A 25 -0.52 -12.17 7.80
N THR A 26 0.06 -11.44 6.85
CA THR A 26 -0.64 -10.81 5.73
C THR A 26 -0.02 -11.27 4.42
N SER A 27 -0.85 -11.75 3.50
CA SER A 27 -0.45 -12.07 2.13
C SER A 27 -0.93 -10.98 1.17
N VAL A 28 -0.68 -11.17 -0.13
CA VAL A 28 -1.21 -10.28 -1.17
C VAL A 28 -2.74 -10.25 -1.24
N ALA A 29 -3.42 -11.27 -0.71
CA ALA A 29 -4.89 -11.44 -0.85
C ALA A 29 -5.64 -11.43 0.49
N LEU A 30 -4.97 -11.78 1.60
CA LEU A 30 -5.60 -11.93 2.92
C LEU A 30 -4.81 -11.14 3.96
N ASN A 31 -5.52 -10.43 4.83
CA ASN A 31 -4.91 -9.64 5.90
C ASN A 31 -5.05 -10.29 7.27
N GLY A 32 -3.99 -10.21 8.06
CA GLY A 32 -4.07 -10.49 9.49
C GLY A 32 -4.79 -9.36 10.22
N ARG A 33 -5.63 -9.71 11.20
CA ARG A 33 -6.37 -8.75 12.03
C ARG A 33 -6.40 -9.14 13.49
N ILE A 34 -6.07 -8.21 14.38
CA ILE A 34 -6.16 -8.37 15.84
C ILE A 34 -7.13 -7.32 16.37
N ASP A 35 -8.23 -7.73 17.00
CA ASP A 35 -9.22 -6.85 17.62
C ASP A 35 -9.30 -7.10 19.13
N LEU A 36 -8.94 -6.10 19.95
CA LEU A 36 -9.09 -6.11 21.41
C LEU A 36 -10.24 -5.19 21.81
N LEU A 37 -11.36 -5.79 22.23
CA LEU A 37 -12.63 -5.08 22.40
C LEU A 37 -13.09 -5.15 23.86
N ALA A 38 -12.81 -4.11 24.63
CA ALA A 38 -13.28 -3.97 26.00
C ALA A 38 -14.74 -3.46 26.07
N ASN A 39 -15.65 -4.05 25.29
CA ASN A 39 -17.09 -3.75 25.32
C ASN A 39 -17.81 -4.83 26.13
N TYR A 40 -18.66 -4.45 27.08
CA TYR A 40 -19.32 -5.39 27.98
C TYR A 40 -20.72 -4.92 28.39
N GLU A 41 -21.49 -5.76 29.08
CA GLU A 41 -22.87 -5.43 29.50
C GLU A 41 -23.77 -5.04 28.31
N ALA A 42 -23.69 -5.80 27.21
CA ALA A 42 -24.67 -5.67 26.15
C ALA A 42 -26.05 -6.11 26.66
N VAL A 43 -27.09 -5.33 26.37
CA VAL A 43 -28.48 -5.65 26.70
C VAL A 43 -29.25 -5.96 25.43
N ASN A 44 -30.37 -6.67 25.54
CA ASN A 44 -31.21 -6.97 24.38
C ASN A 44 -31.76 -5.67 23.78
N ASN A 45 -31.82 -5.61 22.45
CA ASN A 45 -32.57 -4.56 21.78
C ASN A 45 -34.02 -5.00 21.63
N THR A 46 -34.95 -4.36 22.34
CA THR A 46 -36.39 -4.66 22.25
C THR A 46 -36.98 -4.36 20.88
N ALA A 47 -36.32 -3.55 20.05
CA ALA A 47 -36.75 -3.25 18.68
C ALA A 47 -36.21 -4.23 17.63
N TYR A 48 -35.40 -5.23 18.03
CA TYR A 48 -34.91 -6.27 17.14
C TYR A 48 -35.95 -7.37 16.94
N ASP A 49 -36.19 -7.72 15.69
CA ASP A 49 -37.00 -8.87 15.28
C ASP A 49 -36.29 -9.53 14.09
N PRO A 50 -35.93 -10.83 14.17
CA PRO A 50 -35.18 -11.50 13.13
C PRO A 50 -35.94 -11.67 11.81
N ILE A 51 -37.27 -11.53 11.81
CA ILE A 51 -38.15 -11.69 10.66
C ILE A 51 -38.53 -10.33 10.08
N THR A 52 -39.03 -9.42 10.92
CA THR A 52 -39.62 -8.15 10.47
C THR A 52 -38.64 -6.99 10.47
N ARG A 53 -37.56 -7.06 11.26
CA ARG A 53 -36.58 -5.97 11.45
C ARG A 53 -35.13 -6.50 11.53
N PRO A 54 -34.67 -7.32 10.56
CA PRO A 54 -33.38 -8.01 10.65
C PRO A 54 -32.16 -7.05 10.60
N THR A 55 -32.36 -5.81 10.16
CA THR A 55 -31.29 -4.79 10.07
C THR A 55 -31.07 -4.03 11.38
N VAL A 56 -31.93 -4.18 12.39
CA VAL A 56 -31.75 -3.61 13.72
C VAL A 56 -30.72 -4.44 14.48
N ALA A 57 -29.82 -3.81 15.23
CA ALA A 57 -28.84 -4.56 16.02
C ALA A 57 -29.55 -5.34 17.15
N PRO A 58 -29.28 -6.65 17.34
CA PRO A 58 -29.93 -7.47 18.36
C PRO A 58 -29.53 -7.10 19.80
N TYR A 59 -28.36 -6.50 19.96
CA TYR A 59 -27.81 -6.09 21.25
C TYR A 59 -27.35 -4.64 21.18
N LEU A 60 -27.56 -3.91 22.28
CA LEU A 60 -27.12 -2.54 22.47
C LEU A 60 -26.21 -2.44 23.68
N TYR A 61 -25.31 -1.47 23.66
CA TYR A 61 -24.42 -1.16 24.77
C TYR A 61 -24.84 0.16 25.43
N GLY A 62 -24.35 0.44 26.63
CA GLY A 62 -24.55 1.71 27.34
C GLY A 62 -25.78 1.76 28.25
N ASN A 63 -26.67 0.77 28.17
CA ASN A 63 -27.86 0.65 29.02
C ASN A 63 -27.72 -0.39 30.15
N GLY A 64 -26.51 -0.91 30.37
CA GLY A 64 -26.22 -1.84 31.46
C GLY A 64 -26.23 -1.16 32.84
N PRO A 65 -26.15 -1.92 33.95
CA PRO A 65 -26.11 -1.37 35.31
C PRO A 65 -25.01 -0.32 35.51
N SER A 66 -23.87 -0.47 34.84
CA SER A 66 -22.77 0.49 34.93
C SER A 66 -22.97 1.77 34.11
N LYS A 67 -23.98 1.82 33.23
CA LYS A 67 -24.27 2.91 32.25
C LYS A 67 -23.10 3.30 31.32
N THR A 68 -21.94 2.68 31.47
CA THR A 68 -20.75 2.85 30.63
C THR A 68 -20.24 1.46 30.29
N SER A 69 -20.78 0.86 29.22
CA SER A 69 -20.47 -0.49 28.73
C SER A 69 -19.06 -0.64 28.09
N THR A 70 -18.07 0.05 28.64
CA THR A 70 -16.70 0.16 28.12
C THR A 70 -15.68 0.00 29.24
N GLY A 71 -14.77 -0.96 29.11
CA GLY A 71 -13.78 -1.31 30.12
C GLY A 71 -12.35 -1.08 29.65
N THR A 72 -11.41 -1.95 30.02
CA THR A 72 -9.97 -1.71 29.80
C THR A 72 -9.35 -2.74 28.86
N VAL A 73 -8.53 -2.27 27.92
CA VAL A 73 -7.61 -3.09 27.14
C VAL A 73 -6.19 -2.85 27.68
N THR A 74 -5.48 -3.92 28.01
CA THR A 74 -4.10 -3.89 28.46
C THR A 74 -3.24 -4.78 27.56
N PHE A 75 -2.20 -4.20 26.96
CA PHE A 75 -1.06 -4.94 26.44
C PHE A 75 -0.05 -5.00 27.57
N GLY A 76 0.18 -6.21 28.11
CA GLY A 76 0.98 -6.41 29.31
C GLY A 76 2.48 -6.19 29.09
N PRO A 77 3.29 -6.21 30.17
CA PRO A 77 4.72 -5.97 30.06
C PRO A 77 5.38 -6.97 29.11
N GLY A 78 6.15 -6.46 28.14
CA GLY A 78 6.83 -7.29 27.13
C GLY A 78 5.91 -8.11 26.22
N SER A 79 4.61 -7.82 26.17
CA SER A 79 3.68 -8.54 25.31
C SER A 79 3.89 -8.20 23.84
N ILE A 80 3.60 -9.15 22.94
CA ILE A 80 3.83 -9.01 21.50
C ILE A 80 2.52 -9.22 20.75
N SER A 81 2.12 -8.23 19.95
CA SER A 81 1.04 -8.33 18.98
C SER A 81 1.60 -8.04 17.59
N ARG A 82 1.80 -9.10 16.80
CA ARG A 82 2.56 -9.05 15.56
C ARG A 82 1.72 -9.52 14.37
N ILE A 83 1.81 -8.79 13.26
CA ILE A 83 1.24 -9.18 11.97
C ILE A 83 2.29 -8.96 10.89
N LEU A 84 2.97 -10.02 10.45
CA LEU A 84 4.05 -9.91 9.47
C LEU A 84 3.55 -10.14 8.04
N PRO A 85 4.05 -9.37 7.05
CA PRO A 85 3.90 -9.77 5.65
C PRO A 85 4.57 -11.13 5.40
N GLU A 86 3.98 -11.93 4.50
CA GLU A 86 4.57 -13.20 4.05
C GLU A 86 5.72 -12.95 3.06
N TRP A 87 6.84 -12.39 3.53
CA TRP A 87 7.93 -11.89 2.67
C TRP A 87 8.53 -12.94 1.72
N ASP A 88 8.48 -14.22 2.10
CA ASP A 88 8.96 -15.34 1.29
C ASP A 88 7.96 -15.81 0.22
N SER A 89 6.73 -15.26 0.21
CA SER A 89 5.71 -15.63 -0.78
C SER A 89 6.04 -15.05 -2.15
N THR A 90 5.93 -15.89 -3.18
CA THR A 90 6.05 -15.49 -4.58
C THR A 90 4.73 -15.05 -5.19
N ASP A 91 3.63 -15.09 -4.43
CA ASP A 91 2.32 -14.66 -4.91
C ASP A 91 2.35 -13.17 -5.25
N LYS A 92 1.74 -12.82 -6.37
CA LYS A 92 1.67 -11.44 -6.83
C LYS A 92 0.26 -11.02 -7.13
N VAL A 93 -0.04 -9.75 -6.87
CA VAL A 93 -1.29 -9.10 -7.26
C VAL A 93 -1.02 -7.76 -7.92
N ILE A 94 -1.97 -7.31 -8.71
CA ILE A 94 -1.94 -5.98 -9.30
C ILE A 94 -2.23 -4.95 -8.20
N GLY A 95 -1.40 -3.91 -8.12
CA GLY A 95 -1.63 -2.79 -7.21
C GLY A 95 -0.34 -2.09 -6.83
N THR A 96 -0.46 -0.91 -6.25
CA THR A 96 0.66 -0.14 -5.65
C THR A 96 0.69 -0.24 -4.14
N GLU A 97 -0.38 -0.79 -3.54
CA GLU A 97 -0.53 -1.07 -2.12
C GLU A 97 -1.41 -2.33 -1.95
N LEU A 98 -1.43 -2.90 -0.74
CA LEU A 98 -2.33 -4.00 -0.42
C LEU A 98 -3.79 -3.50 -0.36
N SER A 99 -4.68 -4.18 -1.07
CA SER A 99 -6.13 -3.91 -1.00
C SER A 99 -6.68 -4.13 0.42
N LEU A 100 -6.10 -5.06 1.16
CA LEU A 100 -6.40 -5.33 2.56
C LEU A 100 -5.11 -5.24 3.38
N ARG A 101 -4.94 -4.12 4.10
CA ARG A 101 -3.82 -3.93 5.02
C ARG A 101 -4.08 -4.69 6.34
N SER A 102 -3.01 -5.13 7.01
CA SER A 102 -3.12 -5.69 8.37
C SER A 102 -3.73 -4.67 9.33
N GLN A 103 -4.43 -5.15 10.35
CA GLN A 103 -5.07 -4.26 11.33
C GLN A 103 -4.84 -4.72 12.77
N VAL A 104 -4.48 -3.79 13.64
CA VAL A 104 -4.50 -3.98 15.10
C VAL A 104 -5.41 -2.91 15.70
N ASN A 105 -6.58 -3.34 16.17
CA ASN A 105 -7.59 -2.44 16.71
C ASN A 105 -7.75 -2.69 18.20
N ALA A 106 -7.77 -1.63 18.99
CA ALA A 106 -8.15 -1.69 20.40
C ALA A 106 -9.27 -0.68 20.68
N ARG A 107 -10.31 -1.13 21.40
CA ARG A 107 -11.42 -0.28 21.81
C ARG A 107 -11.77 -0.52 23.27
N GLY A 108 -11.93 0.55 24.03
CA GLY A 108 -12.33 0.49 25.44
C GLY A 108 -12.58 1.88 26.02
N LYS A 109 -12.68 1.97 27.35
CA LYS A 109 -12.57 3.23 28.10
C LYS A 109 -11.11 3.57 28.37
N MET A 110 -10.27 2.57 28.58
CA MET A 110 -8.83 2.72 28.74
C MET A 110 -8.09 1.74 27.83
N ILE A 111 -7.05 2.20 27.16
CA ILE A 111 -6.10 1.37 26.43
C ILE A 111 -4.73 1.65 27.03
N HIS A 112 -4.13 0.63 27.62
CA HIS A 112 -2.84 0.71 28.30
C HIS A 112 -1.85 -0.22 27.60
N MET A 113 -0.75 0.32 27.10
CA MET A 113 0.42 -0.46 26.72
C MET A 113 1.44 -0.35 27.84
N ASP A 114 1.67 -1.45 28.55
CA ASP A 114 2.68 -1.55 29.60
C ASP A 114 4.10 -1.51 29.04
N GLU A 115 5.08 -1.42 29.93
CA GLU A 115 6.50 -1.34 29.62
C GLU A 115 6.95 -2.48 28.68
N GLY A 116 7.63 -2.11 27.59
CA GLY A 116 8.13 -3.06 26.60
C GLY A 116 7.05 -3.77 25.76
N ALA A 117 5.77 -3.41 25.88
CA ALA A 117 4.73 -3.97 25.01
C ALA A 117 4.95 -3.56 23.55
N MET A 118 4.86 -4.52 22.62
CA MET A 118 5.20 -4.34 21.21
C MET A 118 4.00 -4.64 20.31
N ILE A 119 3.68 -3.68 19.45
CA ILE A 119 2.93 -3.91 18.22
C ILE A 119 3.89 -3.82 17.05
N HIS A 120 3.88 -4.85 16.20
CA HIS A 120 4.65 -4.85 14.97
C HIS A 120 3.80 -5.34 13.80
N ALA A 121 3.42 -4.39 12.94
CA ALA A 121 2.59 -4.66 11.77
C ALA A 121 3.06 -3.79 10.59
N PRO A 122 4.10 -4.21 9.84
CA PRO A 122 4.61 -3.45 8.71
C PRO A 122 3.53 -3.06 7.71
N SER A 123 3.50 -1.78 7.34
CA SER A 123 2.44 -1.20 6.51
C SER A 123 1.01 -1.43 7.02
N GLY A 124 0.84 -1.74 8.31
CA GLY A 124 -0.44 -2.02 8.94
C GLY A 124 -1.18 -0.78 9.41
N LEU A 125 -2.43 -0.98 9.81
CA LEU A 125 -3.28 0.03 10.42
C LEU A 125 -3.43 -0.29 11.91
N VAL A 126 -2.95 0.60 12.77
CA VAL A 126 -3.12 0.50 14.22
C VAL A 126 -4.13 1.55 14.65
N LYS A 127 -5.26 1.12 15.23
CA LYS A 127 -6.34 2.03 15.62
C LYS A 127 -6.76 1.80 17.06
N TYR A 128 -6.53 2.81 17.89
CA TYR A 128 -6.99 2.85 19.27
C TYR A 128 -8.16 3.82 19.40
N GLU A 129 -9.24 3.35 20.02
CA GLU A 129 -10.43 4.15 20.26
C GLU A 129 -10.84 4.04 21.73
N THR A 130 -10.75 5.16 22.45
CA THR A 130 -11.29 5.26 23.81
C THR A 130 -12.51 6.15 23.91
N GLY A 131 -13.46 5.70 24.71
CA GLY A 131 -14.74 6.39 24.88
C GLY A 131 -15.73 5.55 25.67
N VAL A 132 -17.00 5.88 25.51
CA VAL A 132 -18.12 5.19 26.17
C VAL A 132 -19.20 4.88 25.13
N TRP A 133 -20.04 3.90 25.43
CA TRP A 133 -21.27 3.70 24.68
C TRP A 133 -22.34 4.64 25.20
N ASP A 134 -22.82 5.52 24.33
CA ASP A 134 -23.97 6.38 24.59
C ASP A 134 -25.23 5.64 24.15
N TYR A 135 -26.15 5.43 25.08
CA TYR A 135 -27.40 4.76 24.84
C TYR A 135 -28.53 5.77 24.76
N VAL A 136 -29.20 5.80 23.62
CA VAL A 136 -30.36 6.65 23.39
C VAL A 136 -31.60 5.78 23.45
N ASN A 137 -32.35 5.92 24.54
CA ASN A 137 -33.66 5.32 24.65
C ASN A 137 -34.65 6.10 23.77
N SER A 138 -35.11 5.50 22.69
CA SER A 138 -36.12 6.09 21.79
C SER A 138 -37.39 5.25 21.84
N ALA A 139 -38.54 5.93 21.79
CA ALA A 139 -39.86 5.30 21.84
C ALA A 139 -40.14 4.36 20.64
N THR A 140 -39.40 4.50 19.54
CA THR A 140 -39.57 3.68 18.32
C THR A 140 -38.43 2.70 18.09
N ILE A 141 -37.17 3.12 18.23
CA ILE A 141 -35.99 2.26 18.03
C ILE A 141 -34.88 2.71 18.99
N PRO A 142 -34.68 2.03 20.13
CA PRO A 142 -33.50 2.26 20.96
C PRO A 142 -32.23 2.04 20.16
N SER A 143 -31.21 2.86 20.41
CA SER A 143 -29.93 2.76 19.72
C SER A 143 -28.77 3.08 20.65
N SER A 144 -27.57 2.62 20.30
CA SER A 144 -26.35 2.95 21.02
C SER A 144 -25.22 3.26 20.06
N GLY A 145 -24.49 4.34 20.32
CA GLY A 145 -23.31 4.75 19.56
C GLY A 145 -22.07 4.79 20.43
N PHE A 146 -20.92 4.41 19.88
CA PHE A 146 -19.65 4.60 20.59
C PHE A 146 -19.23 6.06 20.43
N VAL A 147 -19.24 6.81 21.53
CA VAL A 147 -18.87 8.22 21.55
C VAL A 147 -17.51 8.40 22.20
N ARG A 148 -16.70 9.29 21.62
CA ARG A 148 -15.37 9.62 22.12
C ARG A 148 -15.49 10.63 23.26
N ALA A 149 -16.01 10.17 24.39
CA ALA A 149 -16.14 10.96 25.62
C ALA A 149 -15.31 10.32 26.73
N GLY A 150 -14.34 11.08 27.25
CA GLY A 150 -13.41 10.62 28.27
C GLY A 150 -12.52 9.45 27.83
N GLY A 151 -12.04 8.69 28.81
CA GLY A 151 -11.12 7.60 28.59
C GLY A 151 -9.66 8.04 28.42
N GLN A 152 -8.77 7.06 28.27
CA GLN A 152 -7.34 7.31 28.19
C GLN A 152 -6.63 6.27 27.34
N ILE A 153 -5.77 6.75 26.46
CA ILE A 153 -4.71 5.97 25.81
C ILE A 153 -3.42 6.27 26.55
N TYR A 154 -2.77 5.23 27.07
CA TYR A 154 -1.49 5.34 27.76
C TYR A 154 -0.49 4.36 27.13
N ILE A 155 0.65 4.88 26.69
CA ILE A 155 1.76 4.12 26.13
C ILE A 155 2.94 4.31 27.08
N ALA A 156 3.32 3.26 27.80
CA ALA A 156 4.40 3.26 28.78
C ALA A 156 5.77 3.35 28.13
N GLN A 157 6.79 3.59 28.97
CA GLN A 157 8.19 3.58 28.56
C GLN A 157 8.56 2.27 27.85
N ASP A 158 9.44 2.35 26.85
CA ASP A 158 9.94 1.24 26.04
C ASP A 158 8.87 0.43 25.27
N ALA A 159 7.59 0.81 25.37
CA ALA A 159 6.54 0.28 24.52
C ALA A 159 6.69 0.79 23.09
N MET A 160 6.35 -0.05 22.11
CA MET A 160 6.59 0.20 20.70
C MET A 160 5.36 -0.07 19.87
N ILE A 161 4.97 0.89 19.02
CA ILE A 161 4.06 0.68 17.90
C ILE A 161 4.87 0.87 16.62
N ASN A 162 5.18 -0.23 15.95
CA ASN A 162 5.92 -0.23 14.70
C ASN A 162 5.07 -0.69 13.54
N VAL A 163 4.76 0.27 12.67
CA VAL A 163 4.07 0.05 11.41
C VAL A 163 4.94 0.47 10.21
N ALA A 164 6.25 0.61 10.41
CA ALA A 164 7.19 0.97 9.36
C ALA A 164 7.10 0.00 8.18
N GLY A 165 7.31 0.53 6.98
CA GLY A 165 7.24 -0.25 5.75
C GLY A 165 8.38 -1.26 5.62
N THR A 166 8.17 -2.29 4.80
CA THR A 166 9.17 -3.31 4.48
C THR A 166 10.42 -2.68 3.85
N THR A 167 11.57 -3.01 4.42
CA THR A 167 12.88 -2.54 3.98
C THR A 167 13.52 -3.58 3.05
N ASP A 168 14.31 -3.14 2.08
CA ASP A 168 15.03 -4.02 1.14
C ASP A 168 14.11 -5.00 0.38
N ALA A 169 12.92 -4.53 -0.01
CA ALA A 169 12.00 -5.34 -0.79
C ALA A 169 12.50 -5.50 -2.23
N PHE A 170 12.86 -6.72 -2.62
CA PHE A 170 13.35 -7.02 -3.96
C PHE A 170 12.27 -6.77 -5.02
N SER A 171 12.61 -6.02 -6.07
CA SER A 171 11.76 -5.82 -7.24
C SER A 171 12.53 -6.16 -8.51
N PRO A 172 12.16 -7.23 -9.24
CA PRO A 172 12.83 -7.58 -10.47
C PRO A 172 12.55 -6.52 -11.54
N LEU A 173 13.58 -6.22 -12.30
CA LEU A 173 13.52 -5.20 -13.35
C LEU A 173 12.45 -5.51 -14.40
N SER A 174 12.30 -6.80 -14.72
CA SER A 174 11.34 -7.34 -15.67
C SER A 174 9.89 -7.03 -15.34
N ASN A 175 9.53 -6.79 -14.06
CA ASN A 175 8.16 -6.40 -13.68
C ASN A 175 7.71 -5.09 -14.35
N ASN A 176 8.65 -4.24 -14.78
CA ASN A 176 8.33 -2.95 -15.41
C ASN A 176 8.56 -2.94 -16.92
N ILE A 177 8.94 -4.07 -17.51
CA ILE A 177 9.13 -4.19 -18.96
C ILE A 177 7.87 -4.84 -19.54
N LEU A 178 7.20 -4.11 -20.43
CA LEU A 178 5.94 -4.55 -21.04
C LEU A 178 6.13 -4.75 -22.54
N THR A 179 5.78 -5.94 -23.01
CA THR A 179 5.60 -6.21 -24.44
C THR A 179 4.12 -6.14 -24.79
N VAL A 180 3.76 -5.26 -25.71
CA VAL A 180 2.36 -5.02 -26.11
C VAL A 180 2.25 -4.73 -27.60
N ALA A 181 1.18 -5.21 -28.23
CA ALA A 181 0.83 -4.86 -29.60
C ALA A 181 -0.12 -3.65 -29.62
N LEU A 182 0.30 -2.55 -30.24
CA LEU A 182 -0.49 -1.32 -30.29
C LEU A 182 -1.71 -1.47 -31.22
N ARG A 183 -2.91 -1.13 -30.73
CA ARG A 183 -4.18 -1.10 -31.48
C ARG A 183 -4.70 0.33 -31.59
N SER A 184 -5.93 0.48 -32.09
CA SER A 184 -6.55 1.80 -32.28
C SER A 184 -6.73 2.60 -31.00
N ALA A 185 -6.95 1.91 -29.88
CA ALA A 185 -7.18 2.56 -28.59
C ALA A 185 -5.88 3.14 -28.04
N GLU A 186 -4.79 2.37 -28.07
CA GLU A 186 -3.48 2.81 -27.60
C GLU A 186 -2.92 3.93 -28.49
N LEU A 187 -3.22 3.90 -29.79
CA LEU A 187 -2.83 4.94 -30.76
C LEU A 187 -3.87 6.05 -30.92
N ALA A 188 -4.83 6.18 -30.00
CA ALA A 188 -5.87 7.20 -30.08
C ALA A 188 -5.27 8.62 -30.13
N ASP A 189 -4.20 8.89 -29.38
CA ASP A 189 -3.57 10.22 -29.36
C ASP A 189 -2.47 10.40 -30.43
N SER A 190 -2.23 9.37 -31.24
CA SER A 190 -1.21 9.34 -32.28
C SER A 190 -1.83 9.11 -33.67
N PRO A 191 -2.58 10.09 -34.22
CA PRO A 191 -3.34 9.91 -35.45
C PRO A 191 -2.47 9.48 -36.64
N LEU A 192 -1.24 9.98 -36.72
CA LEU A 192 -0.26 9.61 -37.76
C LEU A 192 0.14 8.12 -37.69
N GLN A 193 0.03 7.48 -36.53
CA GLN A 193 0.42 6.10 -36.31
C GLN A 193 -0.75 5.10 -36.42
N ARG A 194 -2.01 5.57 -36.41
CA ARG A 194 -3.20 4.70 -36.41
C ARG A 194 -3.33 3.79 -37.64
N GLN A 195 -2.72 4.16 -38.76
CA GLN A 195 -2.66 3.38 -40.00
C GLN A 195 -1.21 3.07 -40.42
N GLY A 196 -0.24 3.36 -39.54
CA GLY A 196 1.19 3.24 -39.82
C GLY A 196 1.75 1.86 -39.45
N ALA A 197 3.05 1.70 -39.67
CA ALA A 197 3.78 0.46 -39.44
C ALA A 197 3.84 0.01 -37.96
N LEU A 198 3.46 0.88 -37.02
CA LEU A 198 3.48 0.61 -35.58
C LEU A 198 2.19 -0.06 -35.06
N ARG A 199 1.13 -0.12 -35.88
CA ARG A 199 -0.12 -0.77 -35.49
C ARG A 199 -0.07 -2.26 -35.78
N GLY A 200 -0.18 -3.09 -34.74
CA GLY A 200 -0.24 -4.53 -34.84
C GLY A 200 1.02 -5.28 -34.38
N PRO A 201 2.24 -4.87 -34.76
CA PRO A 201 3.46 -5.46 -34.22
C PRO A 201 3.58 -5.26 -32.70
N GLU A 202 4.25 -6.21 -32.04
CA GLU A 202 4.62 -6.09 -30.63
C GLU A 202 5.76 -5.09 -30.47
N ILE A 203 5.63 -4.23 -29.47
CA ILE A 203 6.67 -3.34 -28.99
C ILE A 203 6.96 -3.65 -27.52
N THR A 204 8.21 -3.49 -27.11
CA THR A 204 8.65 -3.61 -25.72
C THR A 204 9.01 -2.22 -25.19
N VAL A 205 8.37 -1.84 -24.09
CA VAL A 205 8.55 -0.55 -23.42
C VAL A 205 8.97 -0.75 -21.96
N ASP A 206 9.66 0.24 -21.42
CA ASP A 206 9.97 0.32 -19.99
C ASP A 206 8.99 1.28 -19.31
N LEU A 207 8.06 0.75 -18.52
CA LEU A 207 6.99 1.51 -17.85
C LEU A 207 7.52 2.48 -16.79
N ARG A 208 8.80 2.39 -16.39
CA ARG A 208 9.44 3.35 -15.48
C ARG A 208 9.77 4.67 -16.18
N LYS A 209 9.84 4.67 -17.52
CA LYS A 209 10.00 5.90 -18.30
C LYS A 209 8.66 6.61 -18.32
N THR A 210 8.62 7.80 -17.74
CA THR A 210 7.43 8.66 -17.73
C THR A 210 7.84 10.08 -18.08
N GLY A 211 6.86 10.87 -18.50
CA GLY A 211 7.07 12.29 -18.78
C GLY A 211 5.79 12.95 -19.25
N THR A 212 5.90 14.20 -19.67
CA THR A 212 4.79 14.96 -20.22
C THR A 212 5.13 15.38 -21.65
N TYR A 213 4.20 15.20 -22.58
CA TYR A 213 4.32 15.64 -23.95
C TYR A 213 3.06 16.42 -24.35
N ASN A 214 3.20 17.64 -24.84
CA ASN A 214 2.09 18.53 -25.20
C ASN A 214 1.01 18.67 -24.10
N GLY A 215 1.44 18.75 -22.83
CA GLY A 215 0.54 18.88 -21.69
C GLY A 215 -0.19 17.60 -21.27
N ARG A 216 0.19 16.44 -21.83
CA ARG A 216 -0.34 15.12 -21.44
C ARG A 216 0.78 14.23 -20.89
N ASP A 217 0.50 13.59 -19.76
CA ASP A 217 1.42 12.62 -19.17
C ASP A 217 1.39 11.29 -19.93
N TRP A 218 2.57 10.72 -20.13
CA TRP A 218 2.79 9.44 -20.79
C TRP A 218 3.62 8.50 -19.94
N VAL A 219 3.49 7.20 -20.23
CA VAL A 219 4.15 6.10 -19.52
C VAL A 219 4.67 5.11 -20.56
N GLY A 220 5.93 4.70 -20.44
CA GLY A 220 6.63 3.86 -21.40
C GLY A 220 7.02 4.59 -22.68
N THR A 221 6.06 5.22 -23.36
CA THR A 221 6.27 5.96 -24.61
C THR A 221 5.26 7.11 -24.79
N PRO A 222 5.65 8.25 -25.36
CA PRO A 222 4.71 9.29 -25.78
C PRO A 222 3.84 8.89 -27.00
N LEU A 223 4.17 7.80 -27.71
CA LEU A 223 3.43 7.36 -28.90
C LEU A 223 2.11 6.67 -28.61
N ALA A 224 1.93 6.14 -27.41
CA ALA A 224 0.80 5.28 -27.11
C ALA A 224 0.30 5.54 -25.69
N ASP A 225 -1.02 5.46 -25.51
CA ASP A 225 -1.62 5.49 -24.19
C ASP A 225 -1.48 4.12 -23.51
N LEU A 226 -0.40 3.96 -22.74
CA LEU A 226 -0.12 2.73 -21.99
C LEU A 226 -0.51 2.83 -20.51
N ARG A 227 -1.19 3.91 -20.10
CA ARG A 227 -1.55 4.13 -18.68
C ARG A 227 -2.46 3.04 -18.15
N GLY A 228 -3.31 2.46 -19.00
CA GLY A 228 -4.14 1.30 -18.66
C GLY A 228 -3.35 0.05 -18.26
N TYR A 229 -2.11 -0.08 -18.73
CA TYR A 229 -1.25 -1.24 -18.43
C TYR A 229 -0.45 -1.10 -17.13
N LEU A 230 -0.41 0.09 -16.52
CA LEU A 230 0.12 0.23 -15.16
C LEU A 230 -0.65 -0.62 -14.15
N ASN A 231 -1.95 -0.80 -14.41
CA ASN A 231 -2.84 -1.69 -13.66
C ASN A 231 -2.66 -3.17 -14.04
N VAL A 232 -1.51 -3.56 -14.60
CA VAL A 232 -1.17 -4.97 -14.88
C VAL A 232 0.13 -5.36 -14.15
N ILE A 233 0.88 -4.39 -13.62
CA ILE A 233 2.12 -4.68 -12.89
C ILE A 233 1.76 -5.42 -11.60
N GLN A 234 2.14 -6.69 -11.56
CA GLN A 234 1.97 -7.56 -10.41
C GLN A 234 3.15 -7.42 -9.46
N ARG A 235 2.86 -7.25 -8.17
CA ARG A 235 3.84 -7.05 -7.10
C ARG A 235 3.63 -8.08 -5.99
N THR A 236 4.73 -8.48 -5.37
CA THR A 236 4.73 -9.33 -4.18
C THR A 236 4.25 -8.57 -2.95
N VAL A 237 3.93 -9.29 -1.87
CA VAL A 237 3.56 -8.65 -0.59
C VAL A 237 4.68 -7.76 -0.04
N SER A 238 5.94 -8.14 -0.24
CA SER A 238 7.12 -7.36 0.15
C SER A 238 7.15 -6.00 -0.56
N GLU A 239 6.94 -5.99 -1.87
CA GLU A 239 6.86 -4.77 -2.67
C GLU A 239 5.65 -3.91 -2.29
N LEU A 240 4.50 -4.51 -1.94
CA LEU A 240 3.26 -3.79 -1.60
C LEU A 240 3.22 -3.26 -0.17
N THR A 241 4.17 -3.64 0.67
CA THR A 241 4.26 -3.22 2.08
C THR A 241 5.43 -2.29 2.36
N VAL A 242 6.11 -1.78 1.34
CA VAL A 242 7.22 -0.81 1.51
C VAL A 242 6.77 0.54 2.06
N ALA A 243 5.52 0.95 1.81
CA ALA A 243 4.98 2.19 2.38
C ALA A 243 4.70 2.04 3.88
N GLY A 244 4.93 3.10 4.64
CA GLY A 244 4.64 3.12 6.07
C GLY A 244 3.14 2.91 6.38
N GLY A 245 2.87 2.35 7.56
CA GLY A 245 1.54 2.13 8.11
C GLY A 245 0.84 3.38 8.61
N SER A 246 -0.34 3.21 9.17
CA SER A 246 -1.07 4.30 9.82
C SER A 246 -1.34 3.98 11.28
N VAL A 247 -1.00 4.91 12.16
CA VAL A 247 -1.33 4.84 13.58
C VAL A 247 -2.35 5.91 13.90
N THR A 248 -3.48 5.50 14.48
CA THR A 248 -4.57 6.40 14.85
C THR A 248 -4.91 6.19 16.32
N LEU A 249 -4.61 7.18 17.15
CA LEU A 249 -4.89 7.17 18.59
C LEU A 249 -6.00 8.17 18.87
N ASN A 250 -7.21 7.66 19.09
CA ASN A 250 -8.37 8.50 19.34
C ASN A 250 -8.89 8.30 20.76
N SER A 251 -8.70 9.31 21.60
CA SER A 251 -9.25 9.36 22.94
C SER A 251 -10.29 10.47 23.05
N GLY A 252 -11.38 10.21 23.77
CA GLY A 252 -12.28 11.26 24.24
C GLY A 252 -11.77 12.03 25.45
N GLY A 253 -10.63 11.64 26.04
CA GLY A 253 -10.10 12.19 27.27
C GLY A 253 -8.61 12.52 27.13
N SER A 254 -7.73 11.55 27.29
CA SER A 254 -6.28 11.81 27.23
C SER A 254 -5.49 10.80 26.39
N VAL A 255 -4.44 11.29 25.73
CA VAL A 255 -3.41 10.47 25.11
C VAL A 255 -2.08 10.77 25.79
N ILE A 256 -1.47 9.75 26.40
CA ILE A 256 -0.19 9.86 27.11
C ILE A 256 0.79 8.90 26.45
N VAL A 257 1.91 9.44 25.98
CA VAL A 257 3.03 8.68 25.43
C VAL A 257 4.26 9.03 26.26
N GLN A 258 4.71 8.06 27.06
CA GLN A 258 5.81 8.26 28.03
C GLN A 258 7.17 8.40 27.32
N PRO A 259 8.17 9.00 28.01
CA PRO A 259 9.55 8.96 27.56
C PRO A 259 10.02 7.53 27.29
N GLY A 260 10.80 7.34 26.22
CA GLY A 260 11.29 6.01 25.80
C GLY A 260 10.30 5.19 24.99
N ALA A 261 8.99 5.49 25.03
CA ALA A 261 8.03 4.89 24.11
C ALA A 261 8.35 5.28 22.66
N SER A 262 8.04 4.41 21.69
CA SER A 262 8.27 4.70 20.27
C SER A 262 7.08 4.37 19.38
N ILE A 263 6.81 5.27 18.43
CA ILE A 263 5.84 5.07 17.35
C ILE A 263 6.57 5.28 16.03
N ASP A 264 6.67 4.23 15.22
CA ASP A 264 7.37 4.27 13.94
C ASP A 264 6.42 3.96 12.78
N ALA A 265 6.26 4.95 11.91
CA ALA A 265 5.53 4.85 10.65
C ALA A 265 6.44 5.17 9.46
N SER A 266 7.75 4.98 9.58
CA SER A 266 8.71 5.26 8.50
C SER A 266 8.43 4.42 7.25
N GLY A 267 8.73 4.98 6.08
CA GLY A 267 8.72 4.26 4.81
C GLY A 267 9.93 3.35 4.69
N GLY A 268 9.72 2.17 4.14
CA GLY A 268 10.77 1.26 3.70
C GLY A 268 11.27 1.62 2.29
N TRP A 269 11.80 0.64 1.57
CA TRP A 269 12.31 0.85 0.22
C TRP A 269 12.30 -0.43 -0.63
N LEU A 270 12.16 -0.21 -1.94
CA LEU A 270 12.36 -1.20 -2.97
C LEU A 270 13.84 -1.23 -3.38
N ASN A 271 14.35 -2.43 -3.64
CA ASN A 271 15.65 -2.67 -4.22
C ASN A 271 15.46 -3.23 -5.63
N TYR A 272 15.68 -2.39 -6.64
CA TYR A 272 15.54 -2.80 -8.04
C TYR A 272 16.75 -3.58 -8.51
N GLU A 273 16.48 -4.70 -9.16
CA GLU A 273 17.49 -5.54 -9.78
C GLU A 273 18.29 -4.79 -10.86
N SER A 274 19.59 -5.08 -10.96
CA SER A 274 20.41 -4.66 -12.09
C SER A 274 20.28 -5.66 -13.23
N GLY A 275 20.18 -5.22 -14.48
CA GLY A 275 20.06 -6.16 -15.58
C GLY A 275 20.03 -5.49 -16.94
N TYR A 276 20.06 -6.32 -17.98
CA TYR A 276 19.87 -5.87 -19.34
C TYR A 276 18.38 -5.66 -19.61
N VAL A 277 18.05 -4.50 -20.18
CA VAL A 277 16.72 -4.18 -20.68
C VAL A 277 16.83 -4.00 -22.18
N GLN A 278 15.89 -4.60 -22.91
CA GLN A 278 15.77 -4.41 -24.34
C GLN A 278 14.45 -3.70 -24.64
N THR A 279 14.53 -2.42 -25.05
CA THR A 279 13.39 -1.64 -25.50
C THR A 279 13.32 -1.61 -27.03
N THR A 280 12.11 -1.44 -27.57
CA THR A 280 11.94 -1.28 -29.01
C THR A 280 12.62 0.00 -29.50
N ARG A 281 13.25 -0.09 -30.67
CA ARG A 281 13.79 1.07 -31.39
C ARG A 281 13.04 1.25 -32.71
N LEU A 282 12.81 2.50 -33.08
CA LEU A 282 12.10 2.91 -34.29
C LEU A 282 13.07 3.57 -35.27
N LEU A 283 12.77 3.43 -36.56
CA LEU A 283 13.47 4.14 -37.62
C LEU A 283 12.71 5.40 -38.00
N TYR A 284 13.42 6.52 -38.08
CA TYR A 284 12.89 7.79 -38.56
C TYR A 284 13.95 8.48 -39.43
N ASN A 285 13.71 8.59 -40.74
CA ASN A 285 14.61 9.26 -41.69
C ASN A 285 16.07 8.78 -41.58
N GLY A 286 16.26 7.46 -41.40
CA GLY A 286 17.59 6.85 -41.24
C GLY A 286 18.22 6.98 -39.85
N GLN A 287 17.57 7.65 -38.90
CA GLN A 287 17.98 7.71 -37.50
C GLN A 287 17.22 6.68 -36.66
N ILE A 288 17.90 6.15 -35.64
CA ILE A 288 17.32 5.21 -34.70
C ILE A 288 16.86 5.98 -33.46
N VAL A 289 15.58 5.81 -33.10
CA VAL A 289 14.95 6.48 -31.96
C VAL A 289 14.44 5.42 -30.99
N ASP A 290 14.78 5.53 -29.71
CA ASP A 290 14.22 4.65 -28.68
C ASP A 290 12.72 4.92 -28.51
N ILE A 291 11.93 3.88 -28.25
CA ILE A 291 10.48 3.99 -28.08
C ILE A 291 10.08 4.97 -26.98
N ALA A 292 10.88 5.14 -25.93
CA ALA A 292 10.61 6.09 -24.84
C ALA A 292 10.78 7.56 -25.28
N ASN A 293 11.54 7.82 -26.34
CA ASN A 293 11.77 9.15 -26.91
C ASN A 293 10.95 9.40 -28.18
N ALA A 294 10.13 8.43 -28.60
CA ALA A 294 9.38 8.53 -29.83
C ALA A 294 8.14 9.42 -29.61
N THR A 295 8.08 10.55 -30.31
CA THR A 295 6.99 11.53 -30.22
C THR A 295 5.91 11.32 -31.29
N PRO A 296 4.63 11.59 -30.98
CA PRO A 296 3.48 11.26 -31.83
C PRO A 296 3.31 12.16 -33.08
N ASP A 297 4.03 13.27 -33.15
CA ASP A 297 4.08 14.24 -34.26
C ASP A 297 4.95 13.76 -35.44
N ARG A 298 5.71 12.66 -35.26
CA ARG A 298 6.59 12.10 -36.29
C ARG A 298 5.99 10.85 -36.90
N LEU A 299 6.19 10.67 -38.20
CA LEU A 299 5.86 9.43 -38.90
C LEU A 299 7.10 8.54 -38.98
N TYR A 300 7.12 7.44 -38.22
CA TYR A 300 8.22 6.48 -38.21
C TYR A 300 8.11 5.51 -39.38
N ASP A 301 9.24 5.13 -39.96
CA ASP A 301 9.35 4.21 -41.08
C ASP A 301 9.05 2.76 -40.67
N GLY A 302 9.25 2.43 -39.39
CA GLY A 302 8.92 1.14 -38.80
C GLY A 302 9.76 0.80 -37.56
N ILE A 303 9.59 -0.43 -37.07
CA ILE A 303 10.40 -0.99 -35.99
C ILE A 303 11.75 -1.43 -36.54
N PHE A 304 12.83 -0.99 -35.90
CA PHE A 304 14.18 -1.39 -36.27
C PHE A 304 14.45 -2.83 -35.82
N LYS A 305 14.64 -3.75 -36.77
CA LYS A 305 14.87 -5.18 -36.51
C LYS A 305 16.36 -5.57 -36.44
N GLY A 306 17.26 -4.60 -36.32
CA GLY A 306 18.70 -4.87 -36.40
C GLY A 306 19.18 -5.17 -37.82
N GLU A 307 18.42 -4.75 -38.83
CA GLU A 307 18.75 -4.91 -40.24
C GLU A 307 18.73 -3.55 -40.94
N PHE A 308 19.70 -3.32 -41.82
CA PHE A 308 19.78 -2.14 -42.65
C PHE A 308 19.86 -2.57 -44.12
N THR A 309 18.91 -2.11 -44.94
CA THR A 309 18.88 -2.44 -46.38
C THR A 309 19.34 -1.24 -47.20
N ALA A 310 20.48 -1.38 -47.87
CA ALA A 310 20.97 -0.40 -48.83
C ALA A 310 20.45 -0.74 -50.23
N THR A 311 19.41 -0.02 -50.66
CA THR A 311 18.82 -0.15 -52.01
C THR A 311 19.55 0.75 -52.99
N HIS A 312 19.92 0.20 -54.14
CA HIS A 312 20.63 0.86 -55.22
C HIS A 312 19.70 0.99 -56.44
N PRO A 313 18.86 2.05 -56.54
CA PRO A 313 17.75 2.12 -57.50
C PRO A 313 18.19 2.05 -58.96
N ARG A 314 19.39 2.56 -59.26
CA ARG A 314 19.96 2.54 -60.63
C ARG A 314 20.39 1.14 -61.08
N TRP A 315 20.66 0.26 -60.13
CA TRP A 315 21.24 -1.07 -60.39
C TRP A 315 20.31 -2.22 -59.96
N ASN A 316 19.17 -1.90 -59.35
CA ASN A 316 18.19 -2.87 -58.84
C ASN A 316 18.80 -3.93 -57.89
N ILE A 317 19.77 -3.51 -57.08
CA ILE A 317 20.43 -4.36 -56.07
C ILE A 317 20.04 -3.85 -54.68
N SER A 318 19.70 -4.78 -53.79
CA SER A 318 19.45 -4.49 -52.37
C SER A 318 20.38 -5.37 -51.53
N ASN A 319 21.23 -4.73 -50.72
CA ASN A 319 22.08 -5.42 -49.76
C ASN A 319 21.54 -5.22 -48.35
N THR A 320 21.24 -6.32 -47.64
CA THR A 320 20.79 -6.28 -46.24
C THR A 320 21.96 -6.60 -45.32
N TYR A 321 22.25 -5.69 -44.39
CA TYR A 321 23.29 -5.82 -43.38
C TYR A 321 22.63 -6.02 -42.02
N ARG A 322 23.06 -7.04 -41.27
CA ARG A 322 22.61 -7.28 -39.90
C ARG A 322 23.54 -6.58 -38.92
N ILE A 323 22.99 -5.82 -37.98
CA ILE A 323 23.71 -5.09 -36.93
C ILE A 323 23.24 -5.64 -35.57
N PRO A 324 23.89 -6.69 -35.04
CA PRO A 324 23.40 -7.41 -33.86
C PRO A 324 23.43 -6.58 -32.57
N TRP A 325 24.29 -5.55 -32.51
CA TRP A 325 24.54 -4.74 -31.30
C TRP A 325 23.65 -3.49 -31.17
N MET A 326 22.76 -3.23 -32.14
CA MET A 326 21.82 -2.09 -32.09
C MET A 326 20.37 -2.53 -31.81
N ASN A 327 20.21 -3.67 -31.14
CA ASN A 327 18.93 -4.33 -30.84
C ASN A 327 18.06 -3.64 -29.77
N GLY A 328 18.52 -2.53 -29.18
CA GLY A 328 17.80 -1.87 -28.08
C GLY A 328 18.23 -2.29 -26.69
N GLU A 329 19.20 -3.19 -26.58
CA GLU A 329 19.68 -3.67 -25.29
C GLU A 329 20.62 -2.65 -24.64
N HIS A 330 20.37 -2.34 -23.38
CA HIS A 330 21.27 -1.57 -22.53
C HIS A 330 21.23 -2.10 -21.10
N PHE A 331 22.33 -1.90 -20.39
CA PHE A 331 22.41 -2.28 -18.98
C PHE A 331 21.77 -1.19 -18.11
N GLU A 332 20.82 -1.58 -17.28
CA GLU A 332 20.24 -0.75 -16.24
C GLU A 332 20.87 -1.15 -14.90
N GLN A 333 21.53 -0.19 -14.27
CA GLN A 333 22.03 -0.36 -12.92
C GLN A 333 20.85 -0.38 -11.94
N GLY A 334 20.87 -1.36 -11.05
CA GLY A 334 19.94 -1.48 -9.93
C GLY A 334 20.02 -0.25 -9.04
N TYR A 335 18.90 0.11 -8.44
CA TYR A 335 18.80 1.30 -7.61
C TYR A 335 17.80 1.09 -6.50
N LEU A 336 18.00 1.83 -5.42
CA LEU A 336 17.04 1.91 -4.34
C LEU A 336 15.95 2.92 -4.70
N GLN A 337 14.69 2.57 -4.44
CA GLN A 337 13.57 3.50 -4.46
C GLN A 337 12.88 3.48 -3.12
N GLY A 338 12.97 4.58 -2.37
CA GLY A 338 12.30 4.67 -1.08
C GLY A 338 10.80 4.92 -1.23
N ALA A 339 10.05 4.39 -0.28
CA ALA A 339 8.61 4.53 -0.23
C ALA A 339 8.20 5.71 0.65
N GLN A 340 6.93 6.11 0.54
CA GLN A 340 6.36 7.14 1.41
C GLN A 340 6.32 6.66 2.86
N ALA A 341 6.57 7.59 3.78
CA ALA A 341 6.26 7.38 5.17
C ALA A 341 4.74 7.26 5.36
N GLY A 342 4.37 6.61 6.44
CA GLY A 342 3.02 6.42 6.89
C GLY A 342 2.44 7.66 7.57
N SER A 343 1.37 7.46 8.33
CA SER A 343 0.67 8.55 9.01
C SER A 343 0.46 8.29 10.50
N LEU A 344 0.50 9.36 11.29
CA LEU A 344 0.13 9.35 12.70
C LEU A 344 -0.95 10.40 12.93
N ALA A 345 -2.11 9.96 13.43
CA ALA A 345 -3.19 10.83 13.85
C ALA A 345 -3.49 10.61 15.33
N MET A 346 -3.45 11.68 16.13
CA MET A 346 -3.75 11.64 17.55
C MET A 346 -4.83 12.65 17.89
N SER A 347 -5.84 12.22 18.64
CA SER A 347 -6.89 13.10 19.16
C SER A 347 -7.19 12.77 20.61
N GLY A 348 -7.38 13.82 21.42
CA GLY A 348 -7.61 13.75 22.86
C GLY A 348 -7.95 15.14 23.39
N SER A 349 -8.73 15.23 24.47
CA SER A 349 -8.96 16.51 25.16
C SER A 349 -7.68 17.04 25.82
N SER A 350 -6.78 16.14 26.22
CA SER A 350 -5.43 16.46 26.71
C SER A 350 -4.41 15.49 26.12
N MET A 351 -3.21 15.97 25.83
CA MET A 351 -2.11 15.15 25.29
C MET A 351 -0.80 15.44 26.01
N ALA A 352 -0.07 14.39 26.39
CA ALA A 352 1.30 14.45 26.88
C ALA A 352 2.14 13.49 26.04
N LEU A 353 3.07 14.01 25.25
CA LEU A 353 3.77 13.28 24.19
C LEU A 353 5.28 13.43 24.35
N ASP A 354 5.87 12.60 25.21
CA ASP A 354 7.32 12.64 25.49
C ASP A 354 8.08 11.48 24.83
N GLY A 355 7.38 10.63 24.07
CA GLY A 355 7.97 9.52 23.31
C GLY A 355 8.59 9.94 21.98
N ILE A 356 9.19 8.96 21.30
CA ILE A 356 9.86 9.14 20.01
C ILE A 356 8.89 8.79 18.87
N ILE A 357 8.67 9.72 17.96
CA ILE A 357 7.86 9.50 16.76
C ILE A 357 8.78 9.52 15.53
N ARG A 358 8.69 8.50 14.68
CA ARG A 358 9.45 8.39 13.43
C ARG A 358 8.51 8.24 12.24
N ALA A 359 8.77 9.03 11.21
CA ALA A 359 8.07 8.99 9.92
C ALA A 359 9.05 9.34 8.80
N ASN A 360 10.21 8.67 8.80
CA ASN A 360 11.26 8.95 7.82
C ASN A 360 10.89 8.31 6.49
N ALA A 361 11.23 8.96 5.38
CA ALA A 361 11.22 8.37 4.05
C ALA A 361 12.66 8.27 3.53
N VAL A 362 12.97 7.19 2.84
CA VAL A 362 14.24 7.05 2.13
C VAL A 362 14.11 7.71 0.76
N SER A 363 15.13 8.41 0.29
CA SER A 363 15.19 8.94 -1.08
C SER A 363 16.28 8.23 -1.84
N GLY A 364 15.89 7.50 -2.88
CA GLY A 364 16.79 6.86 -3.82
C GLY A 364 17.46 7.85 -4.76
N LEU A 365 18.53 7.41 -5.43
CA LEU A 365 19.31 8.21 -6.38
C LEU A 365 18.45 8.83 -7.50
N ARG A 366 17.40 8.11 -7.93
CA ARG A 366 16.49 8.51 -9.01
C ARG A 366 15.30 9.37 -8.53
N GLN A 367 15.15 9.58 -7.21
CA GLN A 367 14.05 10.37 -6.64
C GLN A 367 14.51 11.81 -6.42
N THR A 368 14.26 12.67 -7.42
CA THR A 368 14.66 14.08 -7.41
C THR A 368 13.64 15.01 -6.76
N ASN A 369 12.39 14.55 -6.56
CA ASN A 369 11.39 15.24 -5.76
C ASN A 369 11.39 14.62 -4.36
N LYS A 370 11.66 15.44 -3.33
CA LYS A 370 11.35 15.04 -1.95
C LYS A 370 9.83 14.81 -1.85
N PRO A 371 9.36 13.68 -1.29
CA PRO A 371 7.96 13.59 -0.90
C PRO A 371 7.66 14.74 0.07
N ALA A 372 6.55 15.43 -0.17
CA ALA A 372 6.06 16.52 0.67
C ALA A 372 5.72 16.03 2.09
#